data_AF-A0A519CGP8-F1
#
_entry.id   AF-A0A519CGP8-F1
#
_cell.length_a   1.000
_cell.length_b   1.000
_cell.length_c   1.000
_cell.angle_alpha   90.00
_cell.angle_beta   90.00
_cell.angle_gamma   90.00
#
_symmetry.space_group_name_H-M   'P 1'
#
loop_
_entity.id
_entity.type
_entity.pdbx_description
1 polymer ?
#
loop_
_entity_poly.entity_id
_entity_poly.type
_entity_poly.pdbx_seq_one_letter_code
_entity_poly.pdbx_strand_id
1 'polypeptide(L)'
;MCSGRPYVTVWRWEKVSSGDEIARLKGDREAILVMERPILNILGQLSGIATEARKWSTKAPKQIACTRKTIWGLLDKWAVQLGGGLTHRLSKSDARMLKENDLASLYPELDTHGARIARFISEDDQTQNGAFLEIEVRTEKEATKKEWSMVAIKSPSCWTISAQNDAKVSVMNLL
;
A
#
# COMPACT_ATOMS: atom_id res chain seq x y z
N MET A 1 -24.98 -30.92 -27.43
CA MET A 1 -23.93 -31.35 -26.49
C MET A 1 -23.38 -30.12 -25.81
N CYS A 2 -23.71 -29.87 -24.54
CA CYS A 2 -23.17 -28.73 -23.80
C CYS A 2 -21.68 -28.99 -23.54
N SER A 3 -20.82 -28.41 -24.37
CA SER A 3 -19.38 -28.36 -24.16
C SER A 3 -19.11 -27.68 -22.81
N GLY A 4 -18.52 -28.43 -21.88
CA GLY A 4 -18.27 -27.98 -20.51
C GLY A 4 -17.55 -26.63 -20.48
N ARG A 5 -17.99 -25.75 -19.58
CA ARG A 5 -17.39 -24.43 -19.40
C ARG A 5 -15.90 -24.60 -19.08
N PRO A 6 -15.02 -23.77 -19.67
CA PRO A 6 -13.61 -23.81 -19.31
C PRO A 6 -13.45 -23.55 -17.81
N TYR A 7 -12.62 -24.34 -17.15
CA TYR A 7 -12.29 -24.15 -15.75
C TYR A 7 -10.78 -24.24 -15.51
N VAL A 8 -10.34 -23.56 -14.46
CA VAL A 8 -8.93 -23.46 -14.05
C VAL A 8 -8.82 -24.07 -12.66
N THR A 9 -7.94 -25.05 -12.50
CA THR A 9 -7.52 -25.50 -11.17
C THR A 9 -6.18 -24.84 -10.85
N VAL A 10 -6.13 -24.05 -9.78
CA VAL A 10 -4.92 -23.35 -9.32
C VAL A 10 -4.39 -24.03 -8.07
N TRP A 11 -3.10 -24.34 -8.06
CA TRP A 11 -2.41 -24.84 -6.87
C TRP A 11 -1.97 -23.66 -5.99
N ARG A 12 -1.94 -23.85 -4.67
CA ARG A 12 -1.84 -22.79 -3.64
C ARG A 12 -0.87 -21.65 -3.98
N TRP A 13 -1.18 -20.45 -3.47
CA TRP A 13 -0.31 -19.27 -3.47
C TRP A 13 0.87 -19.43 -2.50
N GLU A 14 1.77 -20.35 -2.80
CA GLU A 14 2.98 -20.65 -2.04
C GLU A 14 4.23 -20.44 -2.89
N LYS A 15 5.41 -20.65 -2.29
CA LYS A 15 6.67 -20.56 -3.02
C LYS A 15 6.73 -21.68 -4.07
N VAL A 16 6.95 -21.28 -5.32
CA VAL A 16 7.08 -22.19 -6.45
C VAL A 16 8.53 -22.28 -6.92
N SER A 17 8.89 -23.45 -7.43
CA SER A 17 10.19 -23.78 -8.02
C SER A 17 10.06 -23.97 -9.52
N SER A 18 11.19 -23.93 -10.22
CA SER A 18 11.22 -24.18 -11.67
C SER A 18 10.73 -25.60 -11.97
N GLY A 19 9.75 -25.72 -12.86
CA GLY A 19 9.14 -26.99 -13.25
C GLY A 19 7.84 -27.32 -12.50
N ASP A 20 7.45 -26.54 -11.49
CA ASP A 20 6.20 -26.75 -10.78
C ASP A 20 4.98 -26.43 -11.65
N GLU A 21 3.96 -27.30 -11.60
CA GLU A 21 2.67 -27.04 -12.24
C GLU A 21 1.86 -26.05 -11.38
N ILE A 22 1.68 -24.82 -11.86
CA ILE A 22 0.93 -23.77 -11.15
C ILE A 22 -0.58 -23.79 -11.41
N ALA A 23 -0.99 -24.26 -12.59
CA ALA A 23 -2.39 -24.30 -12.96
C ALA A 23 -2.64 -25.34 -14.06
N ARG A 24 -3.84 -25.92 -14.06
CA ARG A 24 -4.34 -26.78 -15.14
C ARG A 24 -5.59 -26.17 -15.76
N LEU A 25 -5.57 -26.00 -17.08
CA LEU A 25 -6.68 -25.47 -17.88
C LEU A 25 -7.36 -26.61 -18.63
N LYS A 26 -8.69 -26.66 -18.62
CA LYS A 26 -9.49 -27.58 -19.43
C LYS A 26 -10.69 -26.86 -20.01
N GLY A 27 -10.95 -27.04 -21.31
CA GLY A 27 -12.00 -26.32 -22.02
C GLY A 27 -11.84 -26.40 -23.54
N ASP A 28 -12.62 -25.59 -24.24
CA ASP A 28 -12.51 -25.42 -25.68
C ASP A 28 -11.12 -24.92 -26.10
N ARG A 29 -10.58 -25.46 -27.20
CA ARG A 29 -9.21 -25.18 -27.65
C ARG A 29 -9.03 -23.71 -28.02
N GLU A 30 -9.97 -23.13 -28.76
CA GLU A 30 -9.88 -21.74 -29.22
C GLU A 30 -9.99 -20.79 -28.03
N ALA A 31 -10.92 -21.07 -27.10
CA ALA A 31 -11.05 -20.30 -25.87
C ALA A 31 -9.76 -20.32 -25.03
N ILE A 32 -9.12 -21.47 -24.86
CA ILE A 32 -7.86 -21.60 -24.10
C ILE A 32 -6.74 -20.79 -24.76
N LEU A 33 -6.57 -20.90 -26.08
CA LEU A 33 -5.51 -20.18 -26.80
C LEU A 33 -5.69 -18.65 -26.72
N VAL A 34 -6.94 -18.17 -26.76
CA VAL A 34 -7.23 -16.73 -26.62
C VAL A 34 -6.93 -16.21 -25.22
N MET A 35 -7.24 -16.99 -24.18
CA MET A 35 -7.07 -16.58 -22.77
C MET A 35 -5.65 -16.81 -22.22
N GLU A 36 -4.82 -17.62 -22.89
CA GLU A 36 -3.49 -18.02 -22.42
C GLU A 36 -2.61 -16.80 -22.10
N ARG A 37 -2.40 -15.91 -23.07
CA ARG A 37 -1.52 -14.75 -22.90
C ARG A 37 -2.03 -13.74 -21.86
N PRO A 38 -3.33 -13.36 -21.85
CA PRO A 38 -3.89 -12.53 -20.77
C PRO A 38 -3.66 -13.12 -19.38
N ILE A 39 -3.91 -14.42 -19.19
CA ILE A 39 -3.74 -15.08 -17.90
C ILE A 39 -2.27 -15.10 -17.48
N LEU A 40 -1.37 -15.47 -18.38
CA LEU A 40 0.07 -15.48 -18.09
C LEU A 40 0.59 -14.08 -17.74
N ASN A 41 0.10 -13.02 -18.38
CA ASN A 41 0.48 -11.65 -18.07
C ASN A 41 0.03 -11.23 -16.67
N ILE A 42 -1.21 -11.53 -16.30
CA ILE A 42 -1.74 -11.23 -14.96
C ILE A 42 -1.00 -12.04 -13.91
N LEU A 43 -0.85 -13.36 -14.11
CA LEU A 43 -0.13 -14.22 -13.18
C LEU A 43 1.32 -13.80 -13.03
N GLY A 44 2.03 -13.49 -14.12
CA GLY A 44 3.41 -13.04 -14.10
C GLY A 44 3.58 -11.73 -13.33
N GLN A 45 2.71 -10.74 -13.59
CA GLN A 45 2.75 -9.45 -12.91
C GLN A 45 2.51 -9.61 -11.40
N LEU A 46 1.43 -10.30 -11.01
CA LEU A 46 1.08 -10.46 -9.60
C LEU A 46 2.10 -11.32 -8.84
N SER A 47 2.63 -12.36 -9.48
CA SER A 47 3.68 -13.20 -8.90
C SER A 47 4.98 -12.42 -8.71
N GLY A 48 5.34 -11.56 -9.67
CA GLY A 48 6.50 -10.68 -9.57
C GLY A 48 6.39 -9.70 -8.40
N ILE A 49 5.23 -9.05 -8.26
CA ILE A 49 4.94 -8.15 -7.14
C ILE A 49 5.03 -8.89 -5.80
N ALA A 50 4.38 -10.05 -5.66
CA ALA A 50 4.41 -10.83 -4.43
C ALA A 50 5.82 -11.31 -4.06
N THR A 51 6.63 -11.69 -5.07
CA THR A 51 8.01 -12.13 -4.89
C THR A 51 8.91 -11.00 -4.40
N GLU A 52 8.84 -9.82 -5.03
CA GLU A 52 9.61 -8.65 -4.59
C GLU A 52 9.14 -8.15 -3.22
N ALA A 53 7.83 -8.12 -2.96
CA ALA A 53 7.29 -7.79 -1.65
C ALA A 53 7.84 -8.72 -0.55
N ARG A 54 7.90 -10.04 -0.80
CA ARG A 54 8.48 -11.01 0.14
C ARG A 54 9.97 -10.79 0.38
N LYS A 55 10.73 -10.50 -0.68
CA LYS A 55 12.16 -10.18 -0.59
C LYS A 55 12.43 -8.92 0.25
N TRP A 56 11.58 -7.91 0.17
CA TRP A 56 11.72 -6.71 0.99
C TRP A 56 11.19 -6.91 2.41
N SER A 57 10.06 -7.58 2.58
CA SER A 57 9.46 -7.86 3.89
C SER A 57 10.37 -8.68 4.79
N THR A 58 11.21 -9.53 4.21
CA THR A 58 12.18 -10.35 4.96
C THR A 58 13.46 -9.59 5.33
N LYS A 59 13.78 -8.51 4.62
CA LYS A 59 14.98 -7.68 4.85
C LYS A 59 14.70 -6.44 5.69
N ALA A 60 13.48 -5.91 5.62
CA ALA A 60 13.13 -4.68 6.28
C ALA A 60 13.09 -4.89 7.82
N PRO A 61 13.62 -3.94 8.61
CA PRO A 61 13.54 -4.02 10.07
C PRO A 61 12.12 -3.84 10.61
N LYS A 62 11.20 -3.39 9.74
CA LYS A 62 9.82 -2.98 10.01
C LYS A 62 8.93 -3.43 8.87
N GLN A 63 7.61 -3.33 9.04
CA GLN A 63 6.67 -3.69 7.99
C GLN A 63 6.85 -2.79 6.76
N ILE A 64 6.72 -3.38 5.57
CA ILE A 64 6.71 -2.65 4.30
C ILE A 64 5.26 -2.40 3.89
N ALA A 65 5.00 -1.30 3.19
CA ALA A 65 3.69 -1.03 2.63
C ALA A 65 3.77 -0.54 1.19
N CYS A 66 2.81 -0.93 0.37
CA CYS A 66 2.69 -0.42 -0.98
C CYS A 66 1.99 0.93 -1.02
N THR A 67 2.12 1.61 -2.16
CA THR A 67 1.55 2.95 -2.35
C THR A 67 0.31 2.90 -3.25
N ARG A 68 -0.18 4.07 -3.67
CA ARG A 68 -1.23 4.19 -4.71
C ARG A 68 -0.66 4.23 -6.13
N LYS A 69 0.65 4.04 -6.31
CA LYS A 69 1.30 3.93 -7.62
C LYS A 69 1.16 2.49 -8.12
N THR A 70 -0.03 2.17 -8.60
CA THR A 70 -0.43 0.82 -9.04
C THR A 70 -0.82 0.80 -10.51
N ILE A 71 -0.57 -0.30 -11.20
CA ILE A 71 -0.99 -0.55 -12.59
C ILE A 71 -2.36 -1.25 -12.61
N TRP A 72 -2.55 -2.27 -11.78
CA TRP A 72 -3.79 -3.06 -11.69
C TRP A 72 -4.62 -2.74 -10.43
N GLY A 73 -4.37 -1.60 -9.81
CA GLY A 73 -5.12 -1.12 -8.66
C GLY A 73 -5.07 -2.10 -7.48
N LEU A 74 -6.23 -2.61 -7.09
CA LEU A 74 -6.37 -3.48 -5.92
C LEU A 74 -5.64 -4.82 -6.08
N LEU A 75 -5.48 -5.33 -7.30
CA LEU A 75 -4.77 -6.60 -7.53
C LEU A 75 -3.29 -6.49 -7.15
N ASP A 76 -2.64 -5.37 -7.48
CA ASP A 76 -1.25 -5.12 -7.09
C ASP A 76 -1.11 -5.07 -5.56
N LYS A 77 -2.06 -4.42 -4.88
CA LYS A 77 -2.08 -4.35 -3.41
C LYS A 77 -2.30 -5.72 -2.78
N TRP A 78 -3.18 -6.52 -3.37
CA TRP A 78 -3.41 -7.89 -2.92
C TRP A 78 -2.16 -8.76 -3.10
N ALA A 79 -1.46 -8.64 -4.22
CA ALA A 79 -0.19 -9.33 -4.45
C ALA A 79 0.90 -8.93 -3.43
N VAL A 80 0.99 -7.64 -3.07
CA VAL A 80 1.90 -7.19 -2.00
C VAL A 80 1.55 -7.83 -0.66
N GLN A 81 0.25 -7.92 -0.35
CA GLN A 81 -0.23 -8.56 0.88
C GLN A 81 0.11 -10.05 0.93
N LEU A 82 -0.04 -10.77 -0.19
CA LEU A 82 0.39 -12.17 -0.32
C LEU A 82 1.92 -12.32 -0.13
N GLY A 83 2.69 -11.32 -0.57
CA GLY A 83 4.13 -11.22 -0.34
C GLY A 83 4.52 -10.91 1.11
N GLY A 84 3.58 -10.61 2.01
CA GLY A 84 3.84 -10.24 3.40
C GLY A 84 4.00 -8.74 3.65
N GLY A 85 3.75 -7.90 2.63
CA GLY A 85 3.65 -6.46 2.80
C GLY A 85 2.24 -6.01 3.22
N LEU A 86 2.09 -4.72 3.47
CA LEU A 86 0.82 -4.08 3.80
C LEU A 86 0.31 -3.21 2.65
N THR A 87 -0.98 -2.93 2.65
CA THR A 87 -1.68 -2.26 1.53
C THR A 87 -1.66 -0.74 1.61
N HIS A 88 -1.30 -0.15 2.75
CA HIS A 88 -1.52 1.27 3.07
C HIS A 88 -3.00 1.65 2.82
N ARG A 89 -3.30 2.90 2.46
CA ARG A 89 -4.67 3.33 2.10
C ARG A 89 -5.05 2.91 0.68
N LEU A 90 -6.24 2.36 0.45
CA LEU A 90 -6.69 1.95 -0.89
C LEU A 90 -7.17 3.17 -1.70
N SER A 91 -7.86 4.09 -1.03
CA SER A 91 -8.44 5.30 -1.61
C SER A 91 -8.00 6.57 -0.86
N LYS A 92 -8.44 7.75 -1.34
CA LYS A 92 -8.23 9.03 -0.61
C LYS A 92 -9.10 9.13 0.65
N SER A 93 -10.25 8.44 0.69
CA SER A 93 -11.18 8.48 1.83
C SER A 93 -10.80 7.51 2.95
N ASP A 94 -9.99 6.49 2.66
CA ASP A 94 -9.66 5.47 3.67
C ASP A 94 -8.71 6.00 4.76
N ALA A 95 -7.84 6.95 4.40
CA ALA A 95 -6.89 7.57 5.32
C ALA A 95 -6.50 8.96 4.82
N ARG A 96 -6.59 9.93 5.72
CA ARG A 96 -6.22 11.32 5.43
C ARG A 96 -4.70 11.43 5.38
N MET A 97 -4.18 11.99 4.30
CA MET A 97 -2.76 12.29 4.14
C MET A 97 -2.65 13.76 3.77
N LEU A 98 -2.07 14.56 4.66
CA LEU A 98 -1.87 15.98 4.49
C LEU A 98 -0.46 16.24 3.99
N LYS A 99 -0.40 16.89 2.84
CA LYS A 99 0.83 17.44 2.30
C LYS A 99 0.97 18.90 2.70
N GLU A 100 2.15 19.45 2.44
CA GLU A 100 2.41 20.86 2.60
C GLU A 100 1.40 21.76 1.87
N ASN A 101 1.08 21.45 0.62
CA ASN A 101 0.17 22.28 -0.16
C ASN A 101 -1.24 22.29 0.43
N ASP A 102 -1.66 21.19 1.05
CA ASP A 102 -2.95 21.09 1.72
C ASP A 102 -2.95 21.99 2.97
N LEU A 103 -1.90 21.90 3.79
CA LEU A 103 -1.74 22.74 4.98
C LEU A 103 -1.60 24.23 4.63
N ALA A 104 -0.90 24.55 3.54
CA ALA A 104 -0.74 25.91 3.04
C ALA A 104 -2.06 26.54 2.59
N SER A 105 -2.95 25.72 2.04
CA SER A 105 -4.27 26.16 1.59
C SER A 105 -5.25 26.32 2.75
N LEU A 106 -5.12 25.49 3.80
CA LEU A 106 -5.96 25.53 5.00
C LEU A 106 -5.61 26.71 5.92
N TYR A 107 -4.32 27.05 6.03
CA TYR A 107 -3.82 28.08 6.94
C TYR A 107 -2.89 29.07 6.21
N PRO A 108 -3.42 29.85 5.24
CA PRO A 108 -2.62 30.78 4.46
C PRO A 108 -2.02 31.92 5.30
N GLU A 109 -2.62 32.23 6.45
CA GLU A 109 -2.19 33.26 7.39
C GLU A 109 -0.96 32.89 8.23
N LEU A 110 -0.57 31.61 8.25
CA LEU A 110 0.59 31.13 8.99
C LEU A 110 1.80 31.04 8.07
N ASP A 111 2.91 31.67 8.46
CA ASP A 111 4.11 31.75 7.62
C ASP A 111 4.96 30.48 7.60
N THR A 112 4.87 29.64 8.64
CA THR A 112 5.75 28.47 8.79
C THR A 112 4.97 27.16 8.72
N HIS A 113 5.56 26.15 8.04
CA HIS A 113 4.97 24.81 7.92
C HIS A 113 4.70 24.17 9.28
N GLY A 114 5.65 24.27 10.22
CA GLY A 114 5.47 23.81 11.59
C GLY A 114 4.32 24.48 12.36
N ALA A 115 4.05 25.77 12.15
CA ALA A 115 2.90 26.44 12.74
C ALA A 115 1.58 25.91 12.16
N ARG A 116 1.53 25.65 10.86
CA ARG A 116 0.37 25.05 10.19
C ARG A 116 0.07 23.64 10.69
N ILE A 117 1.10 22.81 10.86
CA ILE A 117 0.96 21.48 11.46
C ILE A 117 0.45 21.59 12.89
N ALA A 118 1.02 22.50 13.70
CA ALA A 118 0.60 22.69 15.09
C ALA A 118 -0.86 23.13 15.19
N ARG A 119 -1.30 24.05 14.32
CA ARG A 119 -2.68 24.50 14.24
C ARG A 119 -3.62 23.38 13.83
N PHE A 120 -3.26 22.64 12.77
CA PHE A 120 -4.01 21.49 12.32
C PHE A 120 -4.23 20.47 13.44
N ILE A 121 -3.17 20.08 14.14
CA ILE A 121 -3.25 19.10 15.23
C ILE A 121 -4.16 19.60 16.36
N SER A 122 -4.17 20.90 16.65
CA SER A 122 -5.03 21.47 17.71
C SER A 122 -6.51 21.50 17.34
N GLU A 123 -6.83 21.51 16.05
CA GLU A 123 -8.20 21.60 15.52
C GLU A 123 -8.67 20.28 14.89
N ASP A 124 -7.83 19.23 14.96
CA ASP A 124 -8.07 17.98 14.24
C ASP A 124 -9.32 17.27 14.76
N ASP A 125 -10.25 17.02 13.83
CA ASP A 125 -11.39 16.16 14.05
C ASP A 125 -11.04 14.74 13.62
N GLN A 126 -10.72 13.90 14.60
CA GLN A 126 -10.32 12.50 14.40
C GLN A 126 -11.37 11.67 13.64
N THR A 127 -12.64 12.09 13.64
CA THR A 127 -13.71 11.38 12.92
C THR A 127 -13.55 11.47 11.40
N GLN A 128 -12.79 12.46 10.90
CA GLN A 128 -12.58 12.68 9.47
C GLN A 128 -11.30 12.04 8.92
N ASN A 129 -10.51 11.40 9.77
CA ASN A 129 -9.17 10.92 9.39
C ASN A 129 -9.17 9.53 8.74
N GLY A 130 -10.28 8.79 8.83
CA GLY A 130 -10.35 7.40 8.35
C GLY A 130 -9.57 6.46 9.28
N ALA A 131 -8.86 5.49 8.70
CA ALA A 131 -8.09 4.51 9.45
C ALA A 131 -6.82 5.09 10.12
N PHE A 132 -6.20 6.09 9.50
CA PHE A 132 -5.03 6.78 10.03
C PHE A 132 -4.87 8.17 9.41
N LEU A 133 -4.21 9.06 10.15
CA LEU A 133 -3.78 10.36 9.67
C LEU A 133 -2.28 10.30 9.36
N GLU A 134 -1.89 10.82 8.21
CA GLU A 134 -0.50 10.95 7.80
C GLU A 134 -0.19 12.42 7.45
N ILE A 135 0.84 12.99 8.05
CA ILE A 135 1.24 14.39 7.81
C ILE A 135 2.68 14.40 7.30
N GLU A 136 2.89 15.03 6.15
CA GLU A 136 4.22 15.25 5.58
C GLU A 136 4.94 16.40 6.29
N VAL A 137 6.14 16.13 6.81
CA VAL A 137 6.94 17.10 7.57
C VAL A 137 8.34 17.24 6.98
N ARG A 138 8.90 18.44 7.05
CA ARG A 138 10.18 18.78 6.40
C ARG A 138 11.36 18.57 7.32
N THR A 139 11.14 18.72 8.62
CA THR A 139 12.21 18.65 9.62
C THR A 139 11.86 17.68 10.74
N GLU A 140 12.88 17.09 11.34
CA GLU A 140 12.73 16.22 12.52
C GLU A 140 12.07 16.96 13.69
N LYS A 141 12.31 18.27 13.83
CA LYS A 141 11.68 19.11 14.86
C LYS A 141 10.16 19.17 14.70
N GLU A 142 9.65 19.20 13.47
CA GLU A 142 8.21 19.13 13.18
C GLU A 142 7.63 17.75 13.55
N ALA A 143 8.44 16.69 13.52
CA ALA A 143 8.06 15.32 13.86
C ALA A 143 7.99 15.01 15.36
N THR A 144 8.55 15.86 16.23
CA THR A 144 8.81 15.48 17.65
C THR A 144 7.78 16.06 18.64
N LYS A 145 6.58 16.47 18.21
CA LYS A 145 5.56 17.01 19.13
C LYS A 145 4.81 15.88 19.87
N LYS A 146 5.35 15.53 21.05
CA LYS A 146 5.05 14.44 22.00
C LYS A 146 3.61 13.92 22.23
N GLU A 147 2.56 14.53 21.70
CA GLU A 147 1.18 14.24 22.14
C GLU A 147 0.49 13.09 21.40
N TRP A 148 1.01 12.69 20.24
CA TRP A 148 0.45 11.58 19.46
C TRP A 148 1.42 10.40 19.48
N SER A 149 0.91 9.16 19.49
CA SER A 149 1.69 7.94 19.24
C SER A 149 2.14 7.94 17.78
N MET A 150 3.15 8.76 17.51
CA MET A 150 3.65 9.09 16.18
C MET A 150 4.64 8.05 15.69
N VAL A 151 4.40 7.59 14.48
CA VAL A 151 5.42 6.94 13.67
C VAL A 151 6.05 7.99 12.78
N ALA A 152 7.29 8.39 13.06
CA ALA A 152 8.10 9.11 12.09
C ALA A 152 8.73 8.10 11.10
N ILE A 153 8.36 8.19 9.83
CA ILE A 153 8.91 7.43 8.71
C ILE A 153 9.84 8.39 7.95
N LYS A 154 11.12 8.03 7.84
CA LYS A 154 12.09 8.77 7.05
C LYS A 154 12.10 8.21 5.63
N SER A 155 11.66 9.00 4.65
CA SER A 155 11.94 8.72 3.23
C SER A 155 13.24 9.43 2.81
N PRO A 156 13.88 9.05 1.68
CA PRO A 156 15.11 9.68 1.21
C PRO A 156 14.99 11.19 0.96
N SER A 157 13.78 11.71 0.76
CA SER A 157 13.50 13.11 0.39
C SER A 157 12.64 13.88 1.40
N CYS A 158 12.02 13.23 2.39
CA CYS A 158 11.05 13.85 3.30
C CYS A 158 10.82 13.03 4.57
N TRP A 159 10.38 13.67 5.65
CA TRP A 159 9.91 13.01 6.87
C TRP A 159 8.39 12.90 6.86
N THR A 160 7.86 11.82 7.38
CA THR A 160 6.40 11.62 7.44
C THR A 160 5.99 11.17 8.83
N ILE A 161 4.91 11.73 9.37
CA ILE A 161 4.32 11.29 10.63
C ILE A 161 3.04 10.53 10.31
N SER A 162 2.89 9.31 10.83
CA SER A 162 1.62 8.58 10.80
C SER A 162 1.10 8.36 12.22
N ALA A 163 -0.19 8.61 12.41
CA ALA A 163 -0.93 8.33 13.63
C ALA A 163 -2.17 7.49 13.32
N GLN A 164 -2.32 6.36 14.02
CA GLN A 164 -3.47 5.46 13.88
C GLN A 164 -4.47 5.72 15.01
N ASN A 165 -5.77 5.71 14.67
CA ASN A 165 -6.83 5.56 15.67
C ASN A 165 -6.74 4.10 16.18
N ASP A 166 -6.58 3.94 17.49
CA ASP A 166 -6.19 2.72 18.21
C ASP A 166 -4.69 2.42 18.29
N ALA A 167 -4.22 2.38 19.53
CA ALA A 167 -2.82 2.32 19.96
C ALA A 167 -2.10 1.01 19.58
N LYS A 168 -1.73 0.83 18.30
CA LYS A 168 -0.65 -0.07 17.87
C LYS A 168 0.14 0.51 16.70
N VAL A 169 1.13 1.31 17.07
CA VAL A 169 2.19 1.88 16.23
C VAL A 169 2.77 0.83 15.25
N SER A 170 2.43 0.89 13.97
CA SER A 170 3.17 0.19 12.91
C SER A 170 3.96 1.17 12.06
N VAL A 171 5.29 1.03 12.11
CA VAL A 171 6.18 1.82 11.26
C VAL A 171 6.21 1.20 9.87
N MET A 172 5.70 1.91 8.88
CA MET A 172 5.80 1.50 7.47
C MET A 172 6.95 2.24 6.80
N ASN A 173 7.99 1.55 6.36
CA ASN A 173 8.87 2.15 5.34
C ASN A 173 8.12 2.10 4.01
N LEU A 174 7.81 3.27 3.44
CA LEU A 174 7.38 3.39 2.05
C LEU A 174 8.62 3.19 1.17
N LEU A 175 8.63 2.07 0.42
CA LEU A 175 9.62 1.83 -0.63
C LEU A 175 9.35 2.70 -1.86
#